data_AF-A0A1M6AHU9-F1
#
_entry.id   AF-A0A1M6AHU9-F1
#
_cell.length_a   1.000
_cell.length_b   1.000
_cell.length_c   1.000
_cell.angle_alpha   90.00
_cell.angle_beta   90.00
_cell.angle_gamma   90.00
#
_symmetry.space_group_name_H-M   'P 1'
#
loop_
_entity.id
_entity.type
_entity.pdbx_description
1 polymer ?
#
loop_
_entity_poly.entity_id
_entity_poly.type
_entity_poly.pdbx_seq_one_letter_code
_entity_poly.pdbx_strand_id
1 'polypeptide(L)'
;MHFRVRDKAIQLIRTSYDAEKKRGSAKVVGSVSRRSMTLPEDIASKLTEEEKKEFQTFQTSQSELAVLEAKLAAHSFPATVRKIMTYIEETQDEEERELLRSYIDSALFDLRKYSKRTKA
;
A
#
# COMPACT_ATOMS: atom_id res chain seq x y z
N MET A 1 -7.02 9.66 17.34
CA MET A 1 -7.54 9.99 15.98
C MET A 1 -7.59 8.71 15.12
N HIS A 2 -8.38 8.67 14.05
CA HIS A 2 -8.43 7.54 13.12
C HIS A 2 -7.97 7.95 11.73
N PHE A 3 -7.19 7.09 11.07
CA PHE A 3 -6.67 7.31 9.71
C PHE A 3 -7.30 6.32 8.75
N ARG A 4 -8.00 6.82 7.74
CA ARG A 4 -8.59 5.98 6.69
C ARG A 4 -7.79 6.12 5.40
N VAL A 5 -7.13 5.05 4.98
CA VAL A 5 -6.41 4.98 3.71
C VAL A 5 -7.41 4.75 2.56
N ARG A 6 -7.36 5.63 1.56
CA ARG A 6 -8.02 5.48 0.26
C ARG A 6 -6.95 5.28 -0.81
N ASP A 7 -7.39 5.12 -2.06
CA ASP A 7 -6.49 4.94 -3.20
C ASP A 7 -5.42 6.05 -3.27
N LYS A 8 -5.84 7.32 -3.33
CA LYS A 8 -4.93 8.48 -3.49
C LYS A 8 -4.75 9.35 -2.25
N ALA A 9 -5.54 9.14 -1.21
CA ALA A 9 -5.58 10.03 -0.05
C ALA A 9 -5.70 9.28 1.27
N ILE A 10 -5.25 9.91 2.35
CA ILE A 10 -5.44 9.46 3.73
C ILE A 10 -6.35 10.48 4.40
N GLN A 11 -7.52 10.03 4.87
CA GLN A 11 -8.47 10.89 5.57
C GLN A 11 -8.16 10.86 7.08
N LEU A 12 -8.04 12.04 7.68
CA LEU A 12 -7.86 12.22 9.11
C LEU A 12 -9.23 12.40 9.74
N ILE A 13 -9.64 11.44 10.57
CA ILE A 13 -10.99 11.36 11.12
C ILE A 13 -10.91 11.51 12.63
N ARG A 14 -11.52 12.58 13.15
CA ARG A 14 -11.67 12.83 14.58
C ARG A 14 -13.05 12.34 15.02
N THR A 15 -13.09 11.56 16.08
CA THR A 15 -14.34 11.15 16.72
C THR A 15 -14.60 12.06 17.91
N SER A 16 -15.72 12.76 17.91
CA SER A 16 -16.20 13.59 19.02
C SER A 16 -17.54 13.08 19.52
N TYR A 17 -17.82 13.22 20.81
CA TYR A 17 -19.16 12.90 21.34
C TYR A 17 -20.18 13.94 20.86
N ASP A 18 -21.25 13.47 20.23
CA ASP A 18 -22.41 14.28 19.83
C ASP A 18 -23.48 14.14 20.92
N ALA A 19 -23.65 15.20 21.71
CA ALA A 19 -24.55 15.22 22.86
C ALA A 19 -26.03 15.16 22.45
N GLU A 20 -26.40 15.68 21.28
CA GLU A 20 -27.77 15.64 20.77
C GLU A 20 -28.16 14.22 20.38
N LYS A 21 -27.24 13.50 19.73
CA LYS A 21 -27.47 12.12 19.27
C LYS A 21 -27.01 11.06 20.28
N LYS A 22 -26.50 11.48 21.44
CA LYS A 22 -25.92 10.66 22.52
C LYS A 22 -24.95 9.58 22.02
N ARG A 23 -24.16 9.88 20.97
CA ARG A 23 -23.25 8.91 20.33
C ARG A 23 -21.99 9.57 19.80
N GLY A 24 -20.95 8.77 19.56
CA GLY A 24 -19.75 9.24 18.86
C GLY A 24 -20.07 9.64 17.41
N SER A 25 -19.60 10.81 17.00
CA SER A 25 -19.69 11.32 15.63
C SER A 25 -18.29 11.43 15.06
N ALA A 26 -18.05 10.75 13.93
CA ALA A 26 -16.79 10.78 13.22
C ALA A 26 -16.82 11.88 12.16
N LYS A 27 -15.94 12.88 12.28
CA LYS A 27 -15.80 13.98 11.33
C LYS A 27 -14.43 13.92 10.66
N VAL A 28 -14.42 14.08 9.34
CA VAL A 28 -13.18 14.24 8.56
C VAL A 28 -12.65 15.64 8.83
N VAL A 29 -11.46 15.73 9.41
CA VAL A 29 -10.76 17.00 9.72
C VAL A 29 -9.96 17.48 8.51
N GLY A 30 -9.45 16.54 7.72
CA GLY A 30 -8.68 16.83 6.51
C GLY A 30 -8.35 15.56 5.73
N SER A 31 -7.75 15.73 4.56
CA SER A 31 -7.23 14.63 3.75
C SER A 31 -5.86 14.99 3.22
N VAL A 32 -4.91 14.08 3.34
CA VAL A 32 -3.54 14.26 2.84
C VAL A 32 -3.28 13.30 1.68
N SER A 33 -2.34 13.64 0.81
CA SER A 33 -1.91 12.75 -0.28
C SER A 33 -1.28 11.49 0.29
N ARG A 34 -1.71 10.31 -0.19
CA ARG A 34 -1.10 9.03 0.20
C ARG A 34 0.34 8.91 -0.31
N ARG A 35 0.67 9.57 -1.41
CA ARG A 35 2.00 9.46 -2.04
C ARG A 35 3.07 10.26 -1.30
N SER A 36 2.75 11.50 -0.91
CA SER A 36 3.71 12.36 -0.22
C SER A 36 3.62 12.22 1.30
N MET A 37 2.45 11.81 1.82
CA MET A 37 2.13 11.71 3.25
C MET A 37 2.49 12.96 4.07
N THR A 38 2.64 14.09 3.40
CA THR A 38 2.96 15.38 4.01
C THR A 38 1.69 16.00 4.58
N LEU A 39 1.78 16.55 5.78
CA LEU A 39 0.71 17.30 6.41
C LEU A 39 0.78 18.76 5.93
N PRO A 40 -0.14 19.22 5.06
CA PRO A 40 -0.13 20.61 4.62
C PRO A 40 -0.61 21.53 5.77
N GLU A 41 -0.19 22.79 5.75
CA GLU A 41 -0.30 23.72 6.88
C GLU A 41 -1.76 24.05 7.25
N ASP A 42 -2.66 24.05 6.26
CA ASP A 42 -4.11 24.24 6.43
C ASP A 42 -4.80 23.09 7.19
N ILE A 43 -4.21 21.89 7.16
CA ILE A 43 -4.66 20.73 7.93
C ILE A 43 -3.91 20.69 9.27
N ALA A 44 -2.60 20.98 9.26
CA ALA A 44 -1.78 20.98 10.47
C ALA A 44 -2.31 21.95 11.54
N SER A 45 -2.80 23.11 11.14
CA SER A 45 -3.43 24.11 12.02
C SER A 45 -4.75 23.64 12.67
N LYS A 46 -5.41 22.62 12.11
CA LYS A 46 -6.69 22.07 12.63
C LYS A 46 -6.48 20.93 13.63
N LEU A 47 -5.26 20.42 13.75
CA LEU A 47 -4.91 19.27 14.58
C LEU A 47 -4.30 19.73 15.90
N THR A 48 -4.57 18.98 16.97
CA THR A 48 -3.85 19.15 18.24
C THR A 48 -2.43 18.58 18.14
N GLU A 49 -1.57 18.91 19.09
CA GLU A 49 -0.21 18.36 19.14
C GLU A 49 -0.19 16.85 19.31
N GLU A 50 -1.14 16.28 20.05
CA GLU A 50 -1.31 14.83 20.18
C GLU A 50 -1.70 14.20 18.85
N GLU A 51 -2.63 14.80 18.13
CA GLU A 51 -3.08 14.31 16.82
C GLU A 51 -1.99 14.39 15.76
N LYS A 52 -1.13 15.42 15.81
CA LYS A 52 0.06 15.52 14.95
C LYS A 52 1.05 14.39 15.26
N LYS A 53 1.29 14.09 16.54
CA LYS A 53 2.15 12.97 16.95
C LYS A 53 1.58 11.63 16.49
N GLU A 54 0.28 11.41 16.65
CA GLU A 54 -0.38 10.21 16.13
C GLU A 54 -0.23 10.07 14.61
N PHE A 55 -0.33 11.18 13.86
CA PHE A 55 -0.12 11.16 12.41
C PHE A 55 1.33 10.84 12.02
N GLN A 56 2.32 11.34 12.76
CA GLN A 56 3.72 10.99 12.56
C GLN A 56 3.98 9.50 12.83
N THR A 57 3.46 8.96 13.92
CA THR A 57 3.54 7.52 14.22
C THR A 57 2.92 6.69 13.10
N PHE A 58 1.76 7.11 12.59
CA PHE A 58 1.11 6.47 11.46
C PHE A 58 1.97 6.53 10.18
N GLN A 59 2.64 7.65 9.88
CA GLN A 59 3.54 7.73 8.73
C GLN A 59 4.69 6.71 8.84
N THR A 60 5.33 6.64 10.02
CA THR A 60 6.40 5.68 10.28
C THR A 60 5.90 4.25 10.09
N SER A 61 4.76 3.89 10.68
CA SER A 61 4.22 2.52 10.54
C SER A 61 3.88 2.16 9.10
N GLN A 62 3.39 3.10 8.30
CA GLN A 62 3.12 2.86 6.87
C GLN A 62 4.42 2.66 6.07
N SER A 63 5.48 3.39 6.40
CA SER A 63 6.79 3.20 5.76
C SER A 63 7.40 1.84 6.11
N GLU A 64 7.32 1.42 7.37
CA GLU A 64 7.78 0.12 7.84
C GLU A 64 7.00 -1.02 7.18
N LEU A 65 5.67 -0.88 7.11
CA LEU A 65 4.80 -1.84 6.44
C LEU A 65 5.16 -1.98 4.96
N ALA A 66 5.40 -0.88 4.24
CA ALA A 66 5.82 -0.93 2.84
C ALA A 66 7.17 -1.67 2.66
N VAL A 67 8.12 -1.48 3.57
CA VAL A 67 9.40 -2.21 3.57
C VAL A 67 9.18 -3.70 3.83
N LEU A 68 8.30 -4.05 4.79
CA LEU A 68 7.97 -5.43 5.10
C LEU A 68 7.25 -6.13 3.95
N GLU A 69 6.30 -5.46 3.29
CA GLU A 69 5.63 -5.97 2.09
C GLU A 69 6.63 -6.22 0.96
N ALA A 70 7.55 -5.30 0.72
CA ALA A 70 8.60 -5.48 -0.28
C ALA A 70 9.53 -6.67 0.06
N LYS A 71 9.93 -6.82 1.32
CA LYS A 71 10.71 -7.98 1.79
C LYS A 71 9.93 -9.28 1.60
N LEU A 72 8.67 -9.32 2.01
CA LEU A 72 7.81 -10.49 1.84
C LEU A 72 7.66 -10.86 0.37
N ALA A 73 7.43 -9.89 -0.51
CA ALA A 73 7.36 -10.11 -1.95
C ALA A 73 8.67 -10.71 -2.50
N ALA A 74 9.82 -10.14 -2.14
CA ALA A 74 11.12 -10.63 -2.57
C ALA A 74 11.41 -12.07 -2.09
N HIS A 75 11.08 -12.38 -0.83
CA HIS A 75 11.33 -13.70 -0.26
C HIS A 75 10.32 -14.77 -0.69
N SER A 76 9.06 -14.38 -0.95
CA SER A 76 8.03 -15.29 -1.45
C SER A 76 8.14 -15.53 -2.96
N PHE A 77 8.80 -14.64 -3.71
CA PHE A 77 8.92 -14.72 -5.17
C PHE A 77 9.33 -16.10 -5.70
N PRO A 78 10.38 -16.78 -5.19
CA PRO A 78 10.78 -18.10 -5.71
C PRO A 78 9.73 -19.19 -5.47
N ALA A 79 8.97 -19.11 -4.37
CA ALA A 79 7.88 -20.04 -4.10
C ALA A 79 6.67 -19.75 -4.99
N THR A 80 6.35 -18.48 -5.19
CA THR A 80 5.27 -18.05 -6.08
C THR A 80 5.54 -18.46 -7.53
N VAL A 81 6.75 -18.27 -8.04
CA VAL A 81 7.13 -18.72 -9.40
C VAL A 81 6.95 -20.22 -9.57
N ARG A 82 7.39 -21.03 -8.60
CA ARG A 82 7.19 -22.49 -8.65
C ARG A 82 5.71 -22.88 -8.71
N LYS A 83 4.87 -22.25 -7.90
CA LYS A 83 3.42 -22.48 -7.93
C LYS A 83 2.80 -22.11 -9.27
N ILE A 84 3.23 -20.99 -9.86
CA ILE A 84 2.75 -20.56 -11.19
C ILE A 84 3.15 -21.60 -12.25
N MET A 85 4.39 -22.09 -12.23
CA MET A 85 4.84 -23.11 -13.19
C MET A 85 4.01 -24.39 -13.08
N THR A 86 3.79 -24.90 -11.87
CA THR A 86 2.93 -26.07 -11.65
C THR A 86 1.52 -25.84 -12.16
N TYR A 87 0.93 -24.67 -11.88
CA TYR A 87 -0.40 -24.33 -12.36
C TYR A 87 -0.48 -24.35 -13.90
N ILE A 88 0.47 -23.70 -14.58
CA ILE A 88 0.55 -23.66 -16.06
C ILE A 88 0.69 -25.06 -16.67
N GLU A 89 1.43 -25.96 -16.02
CA GLU A 89 1.61 -27.35 -16.46
C GLU A 89 0.30 -28.15 -16.33
N GLU A 90 -0.53 -27.83 -15.34
CA GLU A 90 -1.81 -28.49 -15.06
C GLU A 90 -2.99 -27.85 -15.82
N THR A 91 -2.87 -26.60 -16.27
CA THR A 91 -3.92 -25.87 -17.00
C THR A 91 -4.21 -26.54 -18.35
N GLN A 92 -5.48 -26.93 -18.55
CA GLN A 92 -5.98 -27.47 -19.83
C GLN A 92 -6.53 -26.40 -20.78
N ASP A 93 -6.80 -25.20 -20.27
CA ASP A 93 -7.20 -24.03 -21.07
C ASP A 93 -5.98 -23.43 -21.77
N GLU A 94 -5.92 -23.60 -23.09
CA GLU A 94 -4.79 -23.12 -23.89
C GLU A 94 -4.70 -21.59 -23.92
N GLU A 95 -5.82 -20.87 -23.92
CA GLU A 95 -5.84 -19.40 -23.96
C GLU A 95 -5.31 -18.83 -22.64
N GLU A 96 -5.74 -19.40 -21.51
CA GLU A 96 -5.21 -19.04 -20.19
C GLU A 96 -3.72 -19.36 -20.09
N ARG A 97 -3.29 -20.50 -20.62
CA ARG A 97 -1.89 -20.93 -20.62
C ARG A 97 -0.99 -19.99 -21.42
N GLU A 98 -1.41 -19.58 -22.62
CA GLU A 98 -0.69 -18.60 -23.44
C GLU A 98 -0.62 -17.22 -22.76
N LEU A 99 -1.72 -16.77 -22.17
CA LEU A 99 -1.76 -15.51 -21.43
C LEU A 99 -0.77 -15.50 -20.26
N LEU A 100 -0.76 -16.55 -19.44
CA LEU A 100 0.15 -16.67 -18.30
C LEU A 100 1.62 -16.73 -18.74
N ARG A 101 1.92 -17.42 -19.85
CA ARG A 101 3.27 -17.42 -20.45
C ARG A 101 3.70 -16.01 -20.85
N SER A 102 2.82 -15.24 -21.50
CA SER A 102 3.12 -13.86 -21.89
C SER A 102 3.47 -12.95 -20.69
N TYR A 103 2.78 -13.14 -19.54
CA TYR A 103 3.06 -12.41 -18.31
C TYR A 103 4.43 -12.78 -17.72
N ILE A 104 4.79 -14.07 -17.74
CA ILE A 104 6.11 -14.54 -17.29
C ILE A 104 7.21 -13.96 -18.18
N ASP A 105 7.05 -14.00 -19.50
CA ASP A 105 8.05 -13.49 -20.43
C ASP A 105 8.31 -11.99 -20.22
N SER A 106 7.24 -11.20 -20.05
CA SER A 106 7.35 -9.77 -19.73
C SER A 106 8.09 -9.55 -18.40
N ALA A 107 7.75 -10.30 -17.36
CA ALA A 107 8.40 -10.18 -16.05
C ALA A 107 9.89 -10.58 -16.11
N LEU A 108 10.23 -11.66 -16.83
CA LEU A 108 11.61 -12.10 -17.01
C LEU A 108 12.44 -11.08 -17.80
N PHE A 109 11.85 -10.40 -18.78
CA PHE A 109 12.51 -9.33 -19.51
C PHE A 109 12.94 -8.19 -18.57
N ASP A 110 12.02 -7.71 -17.72
CA ASP A 110 12.32 -6.64 -16.76
C ASP A 110 13.37 -7.06 -15.73
N LEU A 111 13.29 -8.28 -15.20
CA LEU A 111 14.28 -8.81 -14.27
C LEU A 111 15.68 -8.92 -14.90
N ARG A 112 15.77 -9.40 -16.14
CA ARG A 112 17.04 -9.46 -16.89
C ARG A 112 17.61 -8.07 -17.12
N LYS A 113 16.77 -7.10 -17.49
CA LYS A 113 17.18 -5.70 -17.69
C LYS A 113 17.74 -5.10 -16.40
N TYR A 114 17.11 -5.37 -15.26
CA TYR A 114 17.61 -4.95 -13.95
C TYR A 114 18.97 -5.59 -13.62
N SER A 115 19.11 -6.90 -13.78
CA SER A 115 20.36 -7.62 -13.50
C SER A 115 21.56 -7.13 -14.32
N LYS A 116 21.35 -6.73 -15.57
CA LYS A 116 22.41 -6.16 -16.41
C LYS A 116 22.87 -4.77 -15.94
N ARG A 117 21.96 -3.95 -15.41
CA ARG A 117 22.26 -2.60 -14.91
C ARG A 117 23.04 -2.60 -13.60
N THR A 118 22.87 -3.62 -12.76
CA THR A 118 23.57 -3.73 -11.47
C THR A 118 24.96 -4.38 -11.57
N LYS A 119 25.31 -4.96 -12.74
CA LYS A 119 26.64 -5.53 -13.00
C LYS A 119 27.59 -4.57 -13.75
N ALA A 120 27.11 -3.40 -14.18
CA ALA A 120 27.88 -2.34 -14.82
C ALA A 120 28.25 -1.27 -13.79
#